data_AF-A0A7W4NIP0-F1
#
_entry.id   AF-A0A7W4NIP0-F1
#
_cell.length_a   1.000
_cell.length_b   1.000
_cell.length_c   1.000
_cell.angle_alpha   90.00
_cell.angle_beta   90.00
_cell.angle_gamma   90.00
#
_symmetry.space_group_name_H-M   'P 1'
#
loop_
_entity.id
_entity.type
_entity.pdbx_description
1 polymer ?
#
loop_
_entity_poly.entity_id
_entity_poly.type
_entity_poly.pdbx_seq_one_letter_code
_entity_poly.pdbx_strand_id
1 'polypeptide(L)'
;MIAPLPRDRMAHAGTSHDSARPPVCHAVPPRRGRAPGLALAALLALGGCGHRDAFDATLDWWHEHQGGVIAQQRPPPPGAHEAYPAVGLTPTTPPVLPSEDLRAHVTETLVEQRNLAHREGAEIGPLTLPAPPATGAPPQAAAPARPAAPAPADG
;
A
#
# COMPACT_ATOMS: atom_id res chain seq x y z
N MET A 1 -36.57 -25.30 20.56
CA MET A 1 -35.97 -26.58 20.98
C MET A 1 -35.41 -27.26 19.74
N ILE A 2 -34.10 -27.47 19.66
CA ILE A 2 -33.42 -28.58 18.97
C ILE A 2 -32.04 -28.67 19.65
N ALA A 3 -31.75 -29.83 20.20
CA ALA A 3 -30.53 -30.16 20.94
C ALA A 3 -29.38 -30.56 20.00
N PRO A 4 -28.11 -30.47 20.44
CA PRO A 4 -26.93 -30.81 19.65
C PRO A 4 -26.46 -32.26 19.87
N LEU A 5 -25.84 -32.87 18.86
CA LEU A 5 -25.11 -34.15 18.95
C LEU A 5 -24.01 -34.20 17.86
N PRO A 6 -22.97 -35.04 17.98
CA PRO A 6 -21.99 -35.11 19.05
C PRO A 6 -20.54 -35.11 18.52
N ARG A 7 -19.57 -34.96 19.44
CA ARG A 7 -18.14 -35.22 19.22
C ARG A 7 -17.85 -36.71 19.12
N ASP A 8 -16.71 -37.00 18.47
CA ASP A 8 -15.88 -38.21 18.50
C ASP A 8 -16.02 -39.21 17.34
N ARG A 9 -14.94 -39.26 16.54
CA ARG A 9 -14.27 -40.53 16.20
C ARG A 9 -12.80 -40.32 15.84
N MET A 10 -11.93 -40.81 16.72
CA MET A 10 -10.53 -41.12 16.43
C MET A 10 -10.41 -42.45 15.66
N ALA A 11 -9.41 -42.56 14.77
CA ALA A 11 -8.64 -43.78 14.47
C ALA A 11 -7.45 -43.38 13.57
N HIS A 12 -6.24 -43.28 14.12
CA HIS A 12 -5.20 -44.33 14.12
C HIS A 12 -4.70 -44.76 12.73
N ALA A 13 -3.47 -44.34 12.43
CA ALA A 13 -2.47 -45.23 11.82
C ALA A 13 -1.08 -44.73 12.21
N GLY A 14 -0.52 -45.36 13.25
CA GLY A 14 0.92 -45.32 13.48
C GLY A 14 1.59 -46.35 12.57
N THR A 15 2.71 -45.97 11.97
CA THR A 15 3.76 -46.91 11.58
C THR A 15 5.08 -46.42 12.15
N SER A 16 5.68 -47.33 12.89
CA SER A 16 6.90 -47.24 13.67
C SER A 16 8.17 -47.37 12.81
N HIS A 17 9.27 -46.87 13.37
CA HIS A 17 10.67 -47.24 13.10
C HIS A 17 11.22 -46.94 11.69
N ASP A 18 12.28 -46.13 11.59
CA ASP A 18 13.62 -46.70 11.77
C ASP A 18 14.66 -45.61 12.01
N SER A 19 15.60 -45.91 12.89
CA SER A 19 16.77 -45.10 13.18
C SER A 19 17.88 -45.45 12.20
N ALA A 20 18.84 -44.54 12.04
CA ALA A 20 20.13 -44.72 11.38
C ALA A 20 20.16 -44.74 9.83
N ARG A 21 20.48 -43.57 9.26
CA ARG A 21 21.71 -43.37 8.45
C ARG A 21 21.88 -41.90 8.07
N PRO A 22 23.07 -41.30 8.24
CA PRO A 22 23.34 -39.99 7.66
C PRO A 22 23.39 -40.12 6.13
N PRO A 23 22.83 -39.15 5.35
CA PRO A 23 23.10 -39.10 3.94
C PRO A 23 24.60 -38.79 3.76
N VAL A 24 25.33 -39.77 3.25
CA VAL A 24 26.73 -39.61 2.84
C VAL A 24 26.76 -38.52 1.77
N CYS A 25 27.37 -37.38 2.09
CA CYS A 25 27.65 -36.35 1.10
C CYS A 25 28.63 -36.94 0.08
N HIS A 26 28.13 -37.31 -1.10
CA HIS A 26 28.99 -37.57 -2.24
C HIS A 26 29.69 -36.26 -2.63
N ALA A 27 30.96 -36.13 -2.23
CA ALA A 27 31.84 -35.09 -2.71
C ALA A 27 32.14 -35.37 -4.19
N VAL A 28 31.41 -34.71 -5.08
CA VAL A 28 31.76 -34.62 -6.50
C VAL A 28 33.04 -33.77 -6.59
N PRO A 29 34.12 -34.26 -7.22
CA PRO A 29 35.36 -33.50 -7.26
C PRO A 29 35.18 -32.21 -8.07
N PRO A 30 35.86 -31.10 -7.69
CA PRO A 30 35.71 -29.84 -8.39
C PRO A 30 36.30 -29.97 -9.79
N ARG A 31 35.44 -29.96 -10.82
CA ARG A 31 35.89 -29.61 -12.17
C ARG A 31 36.40 -28.17 -12.10
N ARG A 32 37.72 -28.02 -12.24
CA ARG A 32 38.40 -26.75 -12.50
C ARG A 32 37.94 -26.20 -13.85
N GLY A 33 36.74 -25.65 -13.86
CA GLY A 33 36.19 -24.84 -14.92
C GLY A 33 35.70 -23.56 -14.27
N ARG A 34 36.35 -22.44 -14.61
CA ARG A 34 35.90 -21.10 -14.23
C ARG A 34 34.46 -20.91 -14.71
N ALA A 35 33.49 -21.16 -13.83
CA ALA A 35 32.11 -20.78 -14.05
C ALA A 35 31.84 -19.55 -13.17
N PRO A 36 32.00 -18.32 -13.69
CA PRO A 36 31.71 -17.09 -12.93
C PRO A 36 30.25 -17.04 -12.44
N GLY A 37 29.36 -17.86 -13.00
CA GLY A 37 27.96 -17.96 -12.57
C GLY A 37 27.75 -18.65 -11.21
N LEU A 38 28.67 -19.51 -10.76
CA LEU A 38 28.52 -20.23 -9.49
C LEU A 38 28.80 -19.34 -8.27
N ALA A 39 29.69 -18.36 -8.41
CA ALA A 39 29.93 -17.34 -7.41
C ALA A 39 28.74 -16.37 -7.28
N LEU A 40 28.12 -16.00 -8.40
CA LEU A 40 26.92 -15.17 -8.41
C LEU A 40 25.71 -15.91 -7.82
N ALA A 41 25.55 -17.19 -8.13
CA ALA A 41 24.50 -18.04 -7.57
C ALA A 41 24.69 -18.27 -6.06
N ALA A 42 25.94 -18.41 -5.58
CA ALA A 42 26.23 -18.50 -4.15
C ALA A 42 25.94 -17.17 -3.41
N LEU A 43 26.29 -16.02 -3.99
CA LEU A 43 25.94 -14.71 -3.42
C LEU A 43 24.43 -14.47 -3.34
N LEU A 44 23.67 -14.92 -4.36
CA LEU A 44 22.21 -14.87 -4.35
C LEU A 44 21.60 -15.85 -3.33
N ALA A 45 22.20 -17.02 -3.13
CA ALA A 45 21.73 -18.01 -2.15
C ALA A 45 21.98 -17.58 -0.70
N LEU A 46 23.03 -16.81 -0.41
CA LEU A 46 23.26 -16.22 0.92
C LEU A 46 22.34 -15.02 1.22
N GLY A 47 21.68 -14.43 0.22
CA GLY A 47 20.68 -13.36 0.40
C GLY A 47 19.30 -13.84 0.87
N GLY A 48 19.05 -15.15 0.87
CA GLY A 48 17.74 -15.74 1.19
C GLY A 48 17.45 -15.99 2.67
N CYS A 49 18.37 -15.66 3.59
CA CYS A 49 18.21 -15.89 5.03
C CYS A 49 17.89 -14.63 5.84
N GLY A 50 17.48 -13.54 5.20
CA GLY A 50 17.02 -12.32 5.86
C GLY A 50 15.67 -11.87 5.28
N HIS A 51 14.79 -11.36 6.13
CA HIS A 51 13.49 -10.76 5.79
C HIS A 51 13.69 -9.43 5.04
N ARG A 52 14.28 -9.51 3.84
CA ARG A 52 14.57 -8.39 2.95
C ARG A 52 13.98 -8.77 1.60
N ASP A 53 12.93 -8.07 1.18
CA ASP A 53 12.37 -8.32 -0.14
C ASP A 53 13.20 -7.59 -1.22
N ALA A 54 12.93 -7.93 -2.49
CA ALA A 54 13.63 -7.30 -3.61
C ALA A 54 13.33 -5.79 -3.72
N PHE A 55 12.21 -5.34 -3.14
CA PHE A 55 11.81 -3.94 -3.15
C PHE A 55 12.64 -3.13 -2.14
N ASP A 56 12.79 -3.62 -0.91
CA ASP A 56 13.64 -3.08 0.14
C ASP A 56 15.08 -2.95 -0.35
N ALA A 57 15.61 -3.97 -1.03
CA ALA A 57 16.95 -3.94 -1.59
C ALA A 57 17.12 -2.86 -2.67
N THR A 58 16.10 -2.63 -3.50
CA THR A 58 16.12 -1.60 -4.54
C THR A 58 15.98 -0.20 -3.94
N LEU A 59 15.13 -0.06 -2.93
CA LEU A 59 14.91 1.19 -2.20
C LEU A 59 16.15 1.62 -1.41
N ASP A 60 16.82 0.69 -0.74
CA ASP A 60 18.09 0.93 -0.06
C ASP A 60 19.19 1.33 -1.04
N TRP A 61 19.33 0.63 -2.16
CA TRP A 61 20.28 1.01 -3.21
C TRP A 61 20.04 2.43 -3.72
N TRP A 62 18.77 2.79 -3.96
CA TRP A 62 18.40 4.13 -4.38
C TRP A 62 18.78 5.19 -3.33
N HIS A 63 18.52 4.91 -2.05
CA HIS A 63 18.84 5.83 -0.96
C HIS A 63 20.34 5.95 -0.71
N GLU A 64 21.11 4.88 -0.89
CA GLU A 64 22.58 4.93 -0.85
C GLU A 64 23.13 5.77 -2.01
N HIS A 65 22.56 5.62 -3.20
CA HIS A 65 22.99 6.36 -4.39
C HIS A 65 22.67 7.86 -4.30
N GLN A 66 21.47 8.23 -3.84
CA GLN A 66 21.05 9.63 -3.70
C GLN A 66 21.56 10.29 -2.41
N GLY A 67 21.82 9.50 -1.37
CA GLY A 67 22.21 10.00 -0.04
C GLY A 67 23.71 10.28 0.11
N GLY A 68 24.56 9.72 -0.75
CA GLY A 68 26.01 9.91 -0.67
C GLY A 68 26.56 9.55 0.72
N VAL A 69 27.48 10.36 1.26
CA VAL A 69 28.10 10.13 2.59
C VAL A 69 27.05 10.16 3.73
N ILE A 70 25.95 10.90 3.55
CA ILE A 70 24.88 11.03 4.56
C ILE A 70 24.04 9.74 4.64
N ALA A 71 24.05 8.90 3.61
CA ALA A 71 23.39 7.59 3.66
C ALA A 71 23.95 6.71 4.79
N GLN A 72 25.25 6.83 5.10
CA GLN A 72 25.91 6.04 6.16
C GLN A 72 25.47 6.45 7.57
N GLN A 73 24.91 7.64 7.73
CA GLN A 73 24.46 8.16 9.03
C GLN A 73 22.97 7.92 9.28
N ARG A 74 22.25 7.34 8.30
CA ARG A 74 20.84 7.04 8.47
C ARG A 74 20.69 5.87 9.44
N PRO A 75 19.94 6.04 10.54
CA PRO A 75 19.50 4.90 11.33
C PRO A 75 18.75 3.90 10.44
N PRO A 76 18.82 2.59 10.74
CA PRO A 76 18.03 1.61 10.02
C PRO A 76 16.54 1.97 10.08
N PRO A 77 15.75 1.67 9.03
CA PRO A 77 14.34 1.98 9.03
C PRO A 77 13.66 1.30 10.23
N PRO A 78 12.69 1.97 10.87
CA PRO A 78 11.93 1.36 11.96
C PRO A 78 11.27 0.07 11.45
N GLY A 79 11.33 -1.00 12.25
CA GLY A 79 10.79 -2.30 11.86
C GLY A 79 11.64 -3.08 10.85
N ALA A 80 12.88 -2.67 10.53
CA ALA A 80 13.76 -3.37 9.57
C ALA A 80 14.05 -4.84 9.91
N HIS A 81 13.85 -5.23 11.16
CA HIS A 81 14.05 -6.60 11.67
C HIS A 81 12.76 -7.18 12.26
N GLU A 82 11.67 -6.44 12.21
CA GLU A 82 10.37 -6.88 12.69
C GLU A 82 9.62 -7.49 11.51
N ALA A 83 8.76 -8.46 11.80
CA ALA A 83 7.87 -8.98 10.76
C ALA A 83 6.97 -7.85 10.28
N TYR A 84 6.86 -7.69 8.96
CA TYR A 84 5.93 -6.72 8.39
C TYR A 84 4.53 -6.96 9.00
N PRO A 85 3.84 -5.91 9.50
CA PRO A 85 2.50 -6.08 10.04
C PRO A 85 1.63 -6.70 8.96
N ALA A 86 0.77 -7.65 9.32
CA ALA A 86 -0.06 -8.37 8.36
C ALA A 86 -1.07 -7.42 7.69
N VAL A 87 -0.62 -6.69 6.67
CA VAL A 87 -1.44 -5.83 5.82
C VAL A 87 -2.26 -6.74 4.90
N GLY A 88 -3.59 -6.63 4.99
CA GLY A 88 -4.53 -7.50 4.28
C GLY A 88 -5.33 -8.45 5.17
N LEU A 89 -5.02 -8.53 6.46
CA LEU A 89 -5.97 -9.07 7.43
C LEU A 89 -6.95 -7.96 7.81
N THR A 90 -8.25 -8.24 7.64
CA THR A 90 -9.30 -7.39 8.20
C THR A 90 -9.05 -7.25 9.70
N PRO A 91 -9.04 -6.03 10.28
CA PRO A 91 -8.91 -5.85 11.71
C PRO A 91 -9.87 -6.79 12.45
N THR A 92 -9.32 -7.65 13.33
CA THR A 92 -10.13 -8.58 14.13
C THR A 92 -10.87 -7.88 15.26
N THR A 93 -10.48 -6.65 15.56
CA THR A 93 -11.12 -5.80 16.56
C THR A 93 -11.98 -4.76 15.82
N PRO A 94 -13.29 -4.68 16.12
CA PRO A 94 -14.13 -3.63 15.58
C PRO A 94 -13.57 -2.25 15.97
N PRO A 95 -13.53 -1.29 15.05
CA PRO A 95 -13.14 0.06 15.39
C PRO A 95 -14.16 0.66 16.37
N VAL A 96 -13.67 1.46 17.31
CA VAL A 96 -14.54 2.27 18.17
C VAL A 96 -15.16 3.36 17.30
N LEU A 97 -16.45 3.22 17.03
CA LEU A 97 -17.21 4.23 16.28
C LEU A 97 -17.75 5.30 17.23
N PRO A 98 -17.87 6.57 16.77
CA PRO A 98 -18.57 7.61 17.52
C PRO A 98 -20.02 7.21 17.79
N SER A 99 -20.60 7.70 18.89
CA SER A 99 -22.02 7.47 19.21
C SER A 99 -22.94 7.97 18.09
N GLU A 100 -24.16 7.47 18.03
CA GLU A 100 -25.14 7.89 17.02
C GLU A 100 -25.43 9.40 17.10
N ASP A 101 -25.63 9.92 18.31
CA ASP A 101 -25.85 11.35 18.55
C ASP A 101 -24.67 12.20 18.06
N LEU A 102 -23.44 11.76 18.30
CA LEU A 102 -22.25 12.48 17.84
C LEU A 102 -22.17 12.49 16.31
N ARG A 103 -22.52 11.38 15.65
CA ARG A 103 -22.58 11.32 14.18
C ARG A 103 -23.65 12.26 13.62
N ALA A 104 -24.82 12.30 14.26
CA ALA A 104 -25.91 13.21 13.86
C ALA A 104 -25.48 14.67 14.01
N HIS A 105 -24.87 15.03 15.14
CA HIS A 105 -24.38 16.37 15.40
C HIS A 105 -23.31 16.83 14.40
N VAL A 106 -22.34 15.97 14.09
CA VAL A 106 -21.31 16.26 13.07
C VAL A 106 -21.95 16.45 11.70
N THR A 107 -22.93 15.61 11.35
CA THR A 107 -23.63 15.72 10.06
C THR A 107 -24.36 17.06 9.95
N GLU A 108 -25.11 17.44 10.99
CA GLU A 108 -25.84 18.72 11.00
C GLU A 108 -24.87 19.90 10.87
N THR A 109 -23.79 19.89 11.66
CA THR A 109 -22.77 20.94 11.61
C THR A 109 -22.18 21.10 10.21
N LEU A 110 -21.90 19.99 9.51
CA LEU A 110 -21.37 20.04 8.15
C LEU A 110 -22.40 20.54 7.14
N VAL A 111 -23.69 20.20 7.32
CA VAL A 111 -24.78 20.72 6.47
C VAL A 111 -24.93 22.23 6.64
N GLU A 112 -24.92 22.71 7.88
CA GLU A 112 -24.98 24.14 8.19
C GLU A 112 -23.80 24.90 7.57
N GLN A 113 -22.58 24.40 7.77
CA GLN A 113 -21.36 24.99 7.21
C GLN A 113 -21.38 25.03 5.68
N ARG A 114 -21.80 23.94 5.03
CA ARG A 114 -21.94 23.89 3.56
C ARG A 114 -22.92 24.94 3.08
N ASN A 115 -24.09 25.03 3.73
CA ASN A 115 -25.12 25.98 3.33
C ASN A 115 -24.69 27.43 3.56
N LEU A 116 -23.94 27.70 4.62
CA LEU A 116 -23.34 29.02 4.86
C LEU A 116 -22.35 29.38 3.75
N ALA A 117 -21.39 28.50 3.45
CA ALA A 117 -20.40 28.72 2.40
C ALA A 117 -21.05 28.95 1.02
N HIS A 118 -22.16 28.27 0.71
CA HIS A 118 -22.91 28.53 -0.52
C HIS A 118 -23.54 29.92 -0.57
N ARG A 119 -24.08 30.42 0.55
CA ARG A 119 -24.61 31.79 0.63
C ARG A 119 -23.50 32.82 0.49
N GLU A 120 -22.41 32.65 1.22
CA GLU A 120 -21.26 33.55 1.16
C GLU A 120 -20.64 33.57 -0.24
N GLY A 121 -20.49 32.41 -0.89
CA GLY A 121 -20.00 32.35 -2.27
C GLY A 121 -20.94 33.02 -3.28
N ALA A 122 -22.26 32.98 -3.05
CA ALA A 122 -23.23 33.69 -3.88
C ALA A 122 -23.16 35.22 -3.66
N GLU A 123 -22.86 35.67 -2.45
CA GLU A 123 -22.70 37.09 -2.10
C GLU A 123 -21.37 37.68 -2.61
N ILE A 124 -20.26 36.96 -2.45
CA ILE A 124 -18.92 37.40 -2.86
C ILE A 124 -18.78 37.36 -4.39
N GLY A 125 -19.44 36.40 -5.04
CA GLY A 125 -19.33 36.18 -6.48
C GLY A 125 -18.00 35.53 -6.90
N PRO A 126 -17.73 35.43 -8.21
CA PRO A 126 -16.56 34.72 -8.71
C PRO A 126 -15.25 35.39 -8.29
N LEU A 127 -14.32 34.58 -7.79
CA LEU A 127 -12.96 35.03 -7.49
C LEU A 127 -12.27 35.49 -8.78
N THR A 128 -11.86 36.74 -8.83
CA THR A 128 -11.02 37.25 -9.92
C THR A 128 -9.58 36.79 -9.66
N LEU A 129 -9.18 35.70 -10.31
CA LEU A 129 -7.80 35.25 -10.28
C LEU A 129 -6.98 36.02 -11.33
N PRO A 130 -5.75 36.44 -11.03
CA PRO A 130 -4.87 37.01 -12.04
C PRO A 130 -4.63 35.97 -13.14
N ALA A 131 -4.54 36.43 -14.39
CA ALA A 131 -4.22 35.56 -15.50
C ALA A 131 -2.91 34.81 -15.21
N PRO A 132 -2.84 33.49 -15.46
CA PRO A 132 -1.59 32.77 -15.33
C PRO A 132 -0.53 33.42 -16.24
N PRO A 133 0.75 33.46 -15.83
CA PRO A 133 1.80 33.94 -16.71
C PRO A 133 1.77 33.14 -18.01
N ALA A 134 1.85 33.83 -19.15
CA ALA A 134 1.78 33.20 -20.46
C ALA A 134 3.00 32.29 -20.68
N THR A 135 2.90 31.02 -20.30
CA THR A 135 3.72 29.97 -20.91
C THR A 135 3.15 29.72 -22.30
N GLY A 136 3.94 30.02 -23.33
CA GLY A 136 3.54 30.02 -24.74
C GLY A 136 2.80 28.76 -25.17
N ALA A 137 1.47 28.79 -25.08
CA ALA A 137 0.59 27.83 -25.71
C ALA A 137 0.14 28.40 -27.07
N PRO A 138 0.04 27.57 -28.13
CA PRO A 138 -0.51 28.00 -29.41
C PRO A 138 -1.98 28.45 -29.24
N PRO A 139 -2.49 29.32 -30.13
CA PRO A 139 -3.82 29.90 -30.00
C PRO A 139 -4.89 28.81 -29.94
N GLN A 140 -5.60 28.76 -28.82
CA GLN A 140 -6.76 27.89 -28.64
C GLN A 140 -7.90 28.47 -29.46
N ALA A 141 -8.28 27.79 -30.54
CA ALA A 141 -9.41 28.20 -31.37
C ALA A 141 -10.67 28.30 -30.50
N ALA A 142 -11.33 29.45 -30.56
CA ALA A 142 -12.58 29.69 -29.84
C ALA A 142 -13.60 28.61 -30.21
N ALA A 143 -14.10 27.88 -29.22
CA ALA A 143 -15.26 27.03 -29.42
C ALA A 143 -16.45 27.92 -29.82
N PRO A 144 -17.28 27.53 -30.81
CA PRO A 144 -18.43 28.32 -31.20
C PRO A 144 -19.42 28.40 -30.04
N ALA A 145 -19.93 29.60 -29.81
CA ALA A 145 -20.94 29.87 -28.79
C ALA A 145 -22.17 28.98 -29.03
N ARG A 146 -22.59 28.26 -27.98
CA ARG A 146 -23.85 27.51 -27.99
C ARG A 146 -25.00 28.53 -28.00
N PRO A 147 -25.98 28.44 -28.91
CA PRO A 147 -27.12 29.35 -28.90
C PRO A 147 -27.92 29.19 -27.60
N ALA A 148 -28.35 30.31 -27.05
CA ALA A 148 -29.18 30.37 -25.84
C ALA A 148 -30.52 29.66 -26.07
N ALA A 149 -30.96 28.89 -25.08
CA ALA A 149 -32.31 28.34 -25.07
C ALA A 149 -33.35 29.48 -24.98
N PRO A 150 -34.49 29.39 -25.69
CA PRO A 150 -35.55 30.39 -25.56
C PRO A 150 -36.16 30.34 -24.16
N ALA A 151 -36.44 31.51 -23.59
CA ALA A 151 -37.09 31.68 -22.30
C ALA A 151 -38.50 31.04 -22.30
N PRO A 152 -38.98 30.52 -21.16
CA PRO A 152 -40.35 30.06 -21.03
C PRO A 152 -41.32 31.24 -21.22
N ALA A 153 -42.36 31.04 -22.01
CA ALA A 153 -43.44 31.99 -22.17
C ALA A 153 -44.26 32.03 -20.87
N ASP A 154 -44.40 33.22 -20.29
CA ASP A 154 -45.34 33.49 -19.21
C ASP A 154 -46.78 33.33 -19.73
N GLY A 155 -47.62 32.66 -18.94
CA GLY A 155 -49.07 32.53 -19.13
C GLY A 155 -49.82 33.04 -17.91
#